data_AF-A0AAV5A384-F1
#
_entry.id   AF-A0AAV5A384-F1
#
_cell.length_a   1.000
_cell.length_b   1.000
_cell.length_c   1.000
_cell.angle_alpha   90.00
_cell.angle_beta   90.00
_cell.angle_gamma   90.00
#
_symmetry.space_group_name_H-M   'P 1'
#
loop_
_entity.id
_entity.type
_entity.pdbx_description
1 polymer ?
#
loop_
_entity_poly.entity_id
_entity_poly.type
_entity_poly.pdbx_seq_one_letter_code
_entity_poly.pdbx_strand_id
1 'polypeptide(L)'
;MFNPILQNSYSYGTTNYELNTEFSNATKDNNVDEQAIVLLRYARDNWSTKFSYVNDSSAIIDTIDVEMQDITQDDFVEIYIVIDTNVLISYLSALKDLVSILHSSDRSRMPIVLLIPGIVVAELDYQKNCKREIAFESRKASEWLAKEISNGQGIVKGQAYSQTLLPSGDWRQRVGLSNDELILDCSKYFTRIKQKDVRLCTSDNNLVIQAAANANDLFSRDASAAILRPTLTWDCHQMLQQVIPGYIQPSMHALGRDPQKGTRRVLYHYDKMTGDNSVPRMDMDMDMDTIIESPSPLQRRDYLHQCIVSELQDHIRRIVEKATRLQEQRRKNESRYSRANSLFTGSLPTEEDWIQGWAIRDCLRYLIKILPPKLSRGEPFEEGDASSLADFLSLPGEKGARPGREWSKNDWGRELMKVSRLAQDYEYEGLDSNTLHNYEYRILTAFM
;
A
#
# COMPACT_ATOMS: atom_id res chain seq x y z
N MET A 1 -6.07 43.97 58.22
CA MET A 1 -5.71 42.67 58.83
C MET A 1 -5.75 41.63 57.72
N PHE A 2 -4.67 40.86 57.59
CA PHE A 2 -4.34 40.03 56.43
C PHE A 2 -5.22 38.78 56.29
N ASN A 3 -5.58 38.46 55.04
CA ASN A 3 -6.12 37.17 54.59
C ASN A 3 -5.00 36.12 54.55
N PRO A 4 -5.21 34.88 55.01
CA PRO A 4 -4.36 33.76 54.63
C PRO A 4 -4.98 32.99 53.44
N ILE A 5 -4.12 32.80 52.45
CA ILE A 5 -4.28 31.99 51.24
C ILE A 5 -4.39 30.51 51.64
N LEU A 6 -5.47 29.83 51.25
CA LEU A 6 -5.52 28.37 51.24
C LEU A 6 -4.80 27.84 50.00
N GLN A 7 -3.67 27.18 50.22
CA GLN A 7 -2.98 26.37 49.22
C GLN A 7 -3.77 25.08 49.00
N ASN A 8 -4.41 24.93 47.84
CA ASN A 8 -4.84 23.63 47.33
C ASN A 8 -3.67 23.00 46.57
N SER A 9 -2.96 22.07 47.21
CA SER A 9 -2.05 21.16 46.54
C SER A 9 -2.85 20.06 45.83
N TYR A 10 -2.99 20.19 44.51
CA TYR A 10 -3.47 19.09 43.67
C TYR A 10 -2.33 18.08 43.48
N SER A 11 -2.51 16.90 44.08
CA SER A 11 -1.73 15.70 43.83
C SER A 11 -2.05 15.17 42.43
N TYR A 12 -1.09 15.23 41.50
CA TYR A 12 -1.18 14.50 40.23
C TYR A 12 -0.88 13.02 40.49
N GLY A 13 -1.92 12.19 40.47
CA GLY A 13 -1.86 10.75 40.66
C GLY A 13 -1.22 10.00 39.49
N THR A 14 0.00 9.50 39.72
CA THR A 14 0.46 8.10 39.57
C THR A 14 0.37 7.28 38.27
N THR A 15 -0.26 7.70 37.16
CA THR A 15 -0.40 6.75 36.00
C THR A 15 0.84 6.63 35.10
N ASN A 16 1.61 7.71 34.90
CA ASN A 16 2.77 7.69 33.99
C ASN A 16 4.02 7.03 34.60
N TYR A 17 4.13 6.98 35.93
CA TYR A 17 5.32 6.42 36.57
C TYR A 17 5.28 4.87 36.58
N GLU A 18 4.09 4.30 36.78
CA GLU A 18 3.89 2.85 36.80
C GLU A 18 4.09 2.24 35.41
N LEU A 19 3.53 2.83 34.36
CA LEU A 19 3.71 2.36 32.97
C LEU A 19 5.17 2.47 32.49
N ASN A 20 5.89 3.52 32.88
CA ASN A 20 7.32 3.65 32.58
C ASN A 20 8.17 2.62 33.33
N THR A 21 7.74 2.21 34.53
CA THR A 21 8.42 1.18 35.33
C THR A 21 8.15 -0.21 34.75
N GLU A 22 6.90 -0.50 34.34
CA GLU A 22 6.55 -1.75 33.64
C GLU A 22 7.28 -1.89 32.30
N PHE A 23 7.33 -0.83 31.49
CA PHE A 23 8.07 -0.85 30.22
C PHE A 23 9.57 -1.08 30.44
N SER A 24 10.16 -0.41 31.43
CA SER A 24 11.58 -0.58 31.79
C SER A 24 11.90 -2.00 32.27
N ASN A 25 11.00 -2.62 33.03
CA ASN A 25 11.15 -4.01 33.48
C ASN A 25 10.96 -5.01 32.32
N ALA A 26 9.97 -4.83 31.46
CA ALA A 26 9.77 -5.67 30.28
C ALA A 26 10.94 -5.58 29.27
N THR A 27 11.62 -4.44 29.17
CA THR A 27 12.87 -4.31 28.39
C THR A 27 14.07 -5.00 29.01
N LYS A 28 14.14 -5.14 30.35
CA LYS A 28 15.23 -5.86 31.02
C LYS A 28 15.14 -7.37 30.83
N ASP A 29 13.94 -7.90 30.74
CA ASP A 29 13.70 -9.34 30.64
C ASP A 29 13.67 -9.88 29.20
N ASN A 30 13.87 -9.01 28.19
CA ASN A 30 13.80 -9.35 26.75
C ASN A 30 12.52 -10.11 26.35
N ASN A 31 11.44 -9.99 27.12
CA ASN A 31 10.19 -10.65 26.83
C ASN A 31 9.37 -9.83 25.83
N VAL A 32 9.48 -10.19 24.56
CA VAL A 32 8.89 -9.47 23.42
C VAL A 32 7.36 -9.39 23.52
N ASP A 33 6.72 -10.42 24.08
CA ASP A 33 5.26 -10.46 24.22
C ASP A 33 4.76 -9.48 25.28
N GLU A 34 5.49 -9.33 26.40
CA GLU A 34 5.16 -8.33 27.42
C GLU A 34 5.38 -6.90 26.91
N GLN A 35 6.44 -6.65 26.16
CA GLN A 35 6.69 -5.32 25.58
C GLN A 35 5.57 -4.91 24.61
N ALA A 36 5.09 -5.84 23.78
CA ALA A 36 3.95 -5.61 22.90
C ALA A 36 2.64 -5.35 23.68
N ILE A 37 2.41 -6.09 24.78
CA ILE A 37 1.24 -5.90 25.64
C ILE A 37 1.26 -4.52 26.32
N VAL A 38 2.42 -4.09 26.82
CA VAL A 38 2.58 -2.77 27.47
C VAL A 38 2.35 -1.63 26.45
N LEU A 39 2.87 -1.75 25.23
CA LEU A 39 2.65 -0.75 24.17
C LEU A 39 1.18 -0.69 23.73
N LEU A 40 0.49 -1.83 23.63
CA LEU A 40 -0.94 -1.86 23.30
C LEU A 40 -1.81 -1.28 24.43
N ARG A 41 -1.47 -1.50 25.70
CA ARG A 41 -2.13 -0.84 26.84
C ARG A 41 -1.91 0.67 26.83
N TYR A 42 -0.68 1.11 26.56
CA TYR A 42 -0.36 2.53 26.44
C TYR A 42 -1.13 3.20 25.29
N ALA A 43 -1.22 2.56 24.12
CA ALA A 43 -2.01 3.06 23.00
C ALA A 43 -3.52 3.12 23.34
N ARG A 44 -4.05 2.09 24.02
CA ARG A 44 -5.43 2.04 24.53
C ARG A 44 -5.73 3.19 25.50
N ASP A 45 -4.85 3.42 26.46
CA ASP A 45 -5.08 4.42 27.51
C ASP A 45 -4.99 5.85 26.93
N ASN A 46 -4.10 6.08 25.96
CA ASN A 46 -4.06 7.36 25.20
C ASN A 46 -5.25 7.56 24.26
N TRP A 47 -5.85 6.48 23.76
CA TRP A 47 -7.07 6.54 22.94
C TRP A 47 -8.27 7.02 23.76
N SER A 48 -8.41 6.51 25.00
CA SER A 48 -9.50 6.85 25.92
C SER A 48 -9.47 8.35 26.31
N THR A 49 -8.29 8.87 26.69
CA THR A 49 -8.14 10.26 27.14
C THR A 49 -8.45 11.29 26.05
N LYS A 50 -8.34 10.93 24.77
CA LYS A 50 -8.69 11.83 23.65
C LYS A 50 -10.19 11.95 23.40
N PHE A 51 -10.99 11.00 23.89
CA PHE A 51 -12.45 10.98 23.69
C PHE A 51 -13.20 11.83 24.75
N SER A 52 -12.65 12.00 25.95
CA SER A 52 -13.29 12.80 27.01
C SER A 52 -13.30 14.31 26.75
N TYR A 53 -12.41 14.81 25.89
CA TYR A 53 -12.27 16.25 25.63
C TYR A 53 -13.22 16.82 24.56
N VAL A 54 -14.01 16.00 23.86
CA VAL A 54 -14.82 16.47 22.71
C VAL A 54 -16.31 16.67 23.04
N ASN A 55 -16.76 16.30 24.25
CA ASN A 55 -18.18 16.40 24.63
C ASN A 55 -18.54 17.53 25.60
N ASP A 56 -17.65 18.50 25.87
CA ASP A 56 -17.96 19.56 26.82
C ASP A 56 -18.12 20.92 26.15
N SER A 57 -19.34 21.18 25.67
CA SER A 57 -19.86 22.52 25.35
C SER A 57 -21.38 22.55 25.40
N SER A 58 -21.96 22.37 26.59
CA SER A 58 -23.14 23.14 27.00
C SER A 58 -23.41 22.98 28.49
N ALA A 59 -23.36 24.11 29.20
CA ALA A 59 -23.75 24.25 30.58
C ALA A 59 -25.16 23.71 30.86
N ILE A 60 -25.28 22.90 31.93
CA ILE A 60 -26.22 23.05 33.04
C ILE A 60 -25.56 22.37 34.24
N ILE A 61 -25.19 23.17 35.23
CA ILE A 61 -24.87 22.71 36.58
C ILE A 61 -26.21 22.60 37.28
N ASP A 62 -26.66 21.38 37.57
CA ASP A 62 -27.42 21.08 38.77
C ASP A 62 -27.22 19.60 39.11
N THR A 63 -26.62 19.38 40.29
CA THR A 63 -26.57 18.16 41.11
C THR A 63 -27.15 16.89 40.48
N ILE A 64 -26.27 16.05 39.94
CA ILE A 64 -26.54 14.62 39.74
C ILE A 64 -25.44 13.87 40.49
N ASP A 65 -25.87 13.02 41.42
CA ASP A 65 -25.03 12.01 42.05
C ASP A 65 -24.25 11.26 40.97
N VAL A 66 -22.92 11.39 41.00
CA VAL A 66 -22.02 10.63 40.14
C VAL A 66 -22.03 9.19 40.65
N GLU A 67 -23.04 8.42 40.25
CA GLU A 67 -22.89 6.98 40.16
C GLU A 67 -21.73 6.74 39.19
N MET A 68 -20.64 6.15 39.68
CA MET A 68 -19.60 5.60 38.81
C MET A 68 -20.25 4.50 37.97
N GLN A 69 -20.75 4.85 36.79
CA GLN A 69 -21.07 3.87 35.78
C GLN A 69 -19.76 3.21 35.39
N ASP A 70 -19.60 1.95 35.80
CA ASP A 70 -18.59 1.08 35.24
C ASP A 70 -18.66 1.22 33.71
N ILE A 71 -17.55 1.61 33.08
CA ILE A 71 -17.39 1.59 31.63
C ILE A 71 -17.54 0.12 31.22
N THR A 72 -18.77 -0.26 30.86
CA THR A 72 -19.08 -1.60 30.39
C THR A 72 -18.26 -1.87 29.13
N GLN A 73 -17.82 -3.11 28.92
CA GLN A 73 -16.99 -3.56 27.79
C GLN A 73 -17.59 -3.29 26.37
N ASP A 74 -18.70 -2.59 26.26
CA ASP A 74 -19.46 -2.29 25.04
C ASP A 74 -19.07 -0.98 24.33
N ASP A 75 -18.16 -0.15 24.89
CA ASP A 75 -17.80 1.15 24.29
C ASP A 75 -16.78 1.09 23.14
N PHE A 76 -16.44 -0.10 22.64
CA PHE A 76 -15.56 -0.22 21.48
C PHE A 76 -16.29 0.19 20.20
N VAL A 77 -15.96 1.37 19.69
CA VAL A 77 -16.43 1.83 18.37
C VAL A 77 -15.85 0.92 17.30
N GLU A 78 -16.69 0.03 16.75
CA GLU A 78 -16.34 -0.77 15.58
C GLU A 78 -16.00 0.13 14.38
N ILE A 79 -14.88 -0.14 13.74
CA ILE A 79 -14.41 0.57 12.55
C ILE A 79 -14.80 -0.25 11.31
N TYR A 80 -15.63 0.32 10.45
CA TYR A 80 -16.09 -0.29 9.21
C TYR A 80 -15.26 0.24 8.04
N ILE A 81 -14.53 -0.64 7.36
CA ILE A 81 -13.77 -0.29 6.16
C ILE A 81 -14.61 -0.69 4.94
N VAL A 82 -15.14 0.29 4.22
CA VAL A 82 -15.92 0.08 3.00
C VAL A 82 -14.96 -0.16 1.83
N ILE A 83 -15.05 -1.33 1.20
CA ILE A 83 -14.12 -1.76 0.15
C ILE A 83 -14.73 -1.56 -1.24
N ASP A 84 -14.00 -0.88 -2.12
CA ASP A 84 -14.29 -0.74 -3.55
C ASP A 84 -13.84 -1.99 -4.35
N THR A 85 -14.48 -2.26 -5.49
CA THR A 85 -14.17 -3.34 -6.45
C THR A 85 -12.70 -3.30 -6.88
N ASN A 86 -12.18 -2.11 -7.22
CA ASN A 86 -10.79 -1.99 -7.68
C ASN A 86 -9.78 -2.38 -6.60
N VAL A 87 -10.10 -2.05 -5.35
CA VAL A 87 -9.29 -2.44 -4.19
C VAL A 87 -9.36 -3.95 -4.00
N LEU A 88 -10.57 -4.51 -4.05
CA LEU A 88 -10.76 -5.94 -3.88
C LEU A 88 -9.97 -6.76 -4.91
N ILE A 89 -9.96 -6.33 -6.17
CA ILE A 89 -9.25 -7.00 -7.26
C ILE A 89 -7.73 -6.84 -7.11
N SER A 90 -7.26 -5.61 -6.90
CA SER A 90 -5.82 -5.31 -6.95
C SER A 90 -5.09 -5.64 -5.64
N TYR A 91 -5.83 -5.75 -4.53
CA TYR A 91 -5.28 -5.90 -3.18
C TYR A 91 -5.88 -7.08 -2.41
N LEU A 92 -6.47 -8.06 -3.11
CA LEU A 92 -7.08 -9.26 -2.50
C LEU A 92 -6.12 -9.97 -1.53
N SER A 93 -4.84 -10.07 -1.88
CA SER A 93 -3.81 -10.73 -1.06
C SER A 93 -3.65 -10.01 0.29
N ALA A 94 -3.52 -8.68 0.28
CA ALA A 94 -3.37 -7.89 1.50
C ALA A 94 -4.64 -7.95 2.37
N LEU A 95 -5.83 -7.95 1.76
CA LEU A 95 -7.10 -8.11 2.48
C LEU A 95 -7.22 -9.48 3.14
N LYS A 96 -6.77 -10.56 2.48
CA LYS A 96 -6.70 -11.91 3.06
C LYS A 96 -5.79 -11.97 4.27
N ASP A 97 -4.60 -11.38 4.16
CA ASP A 97 -3.66 -11.33 5.28
C ASP A 97 -4.20 -10.54 6.46
N LEU A 98 -4.83 -9.39 6.19
CA LEU A 98 -5.50 -8.62 7.22
C LEU A 98 -6.56 -9.47 7.92
N VAL A 99 -7.47 -10.09 7.17
CA VAL A 99 -8.54 -10.92 7.75
C VAL A 99 -7.94 -12.05 8.59
N SER A 100 -6.84 -12.67 8.14
CA SER A 100 -6.10 -13.66 8.92
C SER A 100 -5.57 -13.10 10.24
N ILE A 101 -4.97 -11.89 10.23
CA ILE A 101 -4.49 -11.21 11.44
C ILE A 101 -5.66 -10.93 12.38
N LEU A 102 -6.78 -10.40 11.85
CA LEU A 102 -7.96 -10.07 12.64
C LEU A 102 -8.63 -11.32 13.24
N HIS A 103 -8.59 -12.47 12.56
CA HIS A 103 -9.05 -13.74 13.13
C HIS A 103 -8.18 -14.23 14.28
N SER A 104 -6.86 -14.05 14.19
CA SER A 104 -5.93 -14.46 15.24
C SER A 104 -5.88 -13.49 16.42
N SER A 105 -6.42 -12.28 16.25
CA SER A 105 -6.39 -11.22 17.26
C SER A 105 -7.67 -11.25 18.10
N ASP A 106 -7.56 -10.88 19.37
CA ASP A 106 -8.73 -10.64 20.20
C ASP A 106 -9.54 -9.46 19.64
N ARG A 107 -10.83 -9.67 19.36
CA ARG A 107 -11.72 -8.65 18.79
C ARG A 107 -11.87 -7.42 19.66
N SER A 108 -11.74 -7.59 20.98
CA SER A 108 -11.74 -6.46 21.91
C SER A 108 -10.61 -5.48 21.62
N ARG A 109 -9.53 -5.93 20.96
CA ARG A 109 -8.35 -5.12 20.63
C ARG A 109 -8.39 -4.53 19.22
N MET A 110 -9.09 -5.16 18.28
CA MET A 110 -9.17 -4.72 16.89
C MET A 110 -10.60 -4.90 16.34
N PRO A 111 -11.53 -3.99 16.67
CA PRO A 111 -12.92 -4.09 16.25
C PRO A 111 -13.08 -3.60 14.79
N ILE A 112 -12.32 -4.17 13.85
CA ILE A 112 -12.35 -3.84 12.43
C ILE A 112 -13.28 -4.78 11.68
N VAL A 113 -14.14 -4.22 10.82
CA VAL A 113 -15.03 -4.94 9.92
C VAL A 113 -14.79 -4.46 8.48
N LEU A 114 -14.51 -5.38 7.57
CA LEU A 114 -14.50 -5.13 6.13
C LEU A 114 -15.93 -5.21 5.61
N LEU A 115 -16.47 -4.06 5.18
CA LEU A 115 -17.82 -3.93 4.66
C LEU A 115 -17.77 -3.88 3.12
N ILE A 116 -18.45 -4.82 2.48
CA ILE A 116 -18.53 -4.94 1.02
C ILE A 116 -19.88 -4.37 0.55
N PRO A 117 -19.90 -3.24 -0.18
CA PRO A 117 -21.12 -2.74 -0.80
C PRO A 117 -21.76 -3.78 -1.71
N GLY A 118 -23.09 -3.81 -1.75
CA GLY A 118 -23.80 -4.76 -2.61
C GLY A 118 -23.52 -4.52 -4.09
N ILE A 119 -23.28 -3.26 -4.48
CA ILE A 119 -22.89 -2.91 -5.86
C ILE A 119 -21.55 -3.51 -6.26
N VAL A 120 -20.58 -3.58 -5.34
CA VAL A 120 -19.25 -4.17 -5.58
C VAL A 120 -19.37 -5.66 -5.88
N VAL A 121 -20.24 -6.38 -5.14
CA VAL A 121 -20.53 -7.80 -5.43
C VAL A 121 -21.13 -7.96 -6.83
N ALA A 122 -22.10 -7.10 -7.19
CA ALA A 122 -22.72 -7.13 -8.52
C ALA A 122 -21.71 -6.82 -9.65
N GLU A 123 -20.75 -5.93 -9.42
CA GLU A 123 -19.67 -5.64 -10.38
C GLU A 123 -18.74 -6.83 -10.59
N LEU A 124 -18.32 -7.50 -9.51
CA LEU A 124 -17.49 -8.72 -9.61
C LEU A 124 -18.22 -9.83 -10.38
N ASP A 125 -19.51 -10.00 -10.11
CA ASP A 125 -20.36 -10.96 -10.81
C ASP A 125 -20.55 -10.64 -12.29
N TYR A 126 -20.52 -9.38 -12.66
CA TYR A 126 -20.50 -9.00 -14.07
C TYR A 126 -19.12 -9.27 -14.69
N GLN A 127 -18.05 -8.91 -13.99
CA GLN A 127 -16.68 -9.03 -14.48
C GLN A 127 -16.20 -10.48 -14.63
N LYS A 128 -16.71 -11.43 -13.83
CA LYS A 128 -16.35 -12.86 -13.94
C LYS A 128 -16.66 -13.48 -15.31
N ASN A 129 -17.61 -12.91 -16.04
CA ASN A 129 -18.05 -13.37 -17.36
C ASN A 129 -17.41 -12.58 -18.52
N CYS A 130 -16.65 -11.54 -18.23
CA CYS A 130 -15.93 -10.77 -19.24
C CYS A 130 -14.76 -11.58 -19.81
N LYS A 131 -14.44 -11.40 -21.11
CA LYS A 131 -13.29 -12.07 -21.77
C LYS A 131 -11.91 -11.54 -21.35
N ARG A 132 -11.83 -10.74 -20.28
CA ARG A 132 -10.63 -10.00 -19.88
C ARG A 132 -9.89 -10.70 -18.76
N GLU A 133 -8.60 -10.43 -18.63
CA GLU A 133 -7.74 -10.91 -17.54
C GLU A 133 -8.32 -10.65 -16.14
N ILE A 134 -9.10 -9.57 -16.00
CA ILE A 134 -9.81 -9.20 -14.78
C ILE A 134 -10.77 -10.30 -14.32
N ALA A 135 -11.37 -11.07 -15.24
CA ALA A 135 -12.37 -12.08 -14.90
C ALA A 135 -11.84 -13.16 -13.95
N PHE A 136 -10.56 -13.52 -14.06
CA PHE A 136 -9.93 -14.48 -13.16
C PHE A 136 -9.81 -13.94 -11.74
N GLU A 137 -9.36 -12.69 -11.61
CA GLU A 137 -9.25 -12.05 -10.29
C GLU A 137 -10.62 -11.74 -9.69
N SER A 138 -11.61 -11.34 -10.49
CA SER A 138 -12.99 -11.18 -10.02
C SER A 138 -13.57 -12.49 -9.49
N ARG A 139 -13.32 -13.64 -10.15
CA ARG A 139 -13.75 -14.97 -9.66
C ARG A 139 -13.11 -15.29 -8.32
N LYS A 140 -11.77 -15.16 -8.21
CA LYS A 140 -11.06 -15.38 -6.94
C LYS A 140 -11.56 -14.49 -5.81
N ALA A 141 -11.87 -13.25 -6.12
CA ALA A 141 -12.36 -12.28 -5.14
C ALA A 141 -13.79 -12.65 -4.70
N SER A 142 -14.69 -12.98 -5.64
CA SER A 142 -16.05 -13.46 -5.33
C SER A 142 -16.05 -14.76 -4.52
N GLU A 143 -15.23 -15.74 -4.89
CA GLU A 143 -15.08 -17.01 -4.15
C GLU A 143 -14.56 -16.77 -2.73
N TRP A 144 -13.56 -15.90 -2.58
CA TRP A 144 -13.04 -15.54 -1.27
C TRP A 144 -14.09 -14.83 -0.41
N LEU A 145 -14.83 -13.87 -0.98
CA LEU A 145 -15.90 -13.17 -0.26
C LEU A 145 -17.01 -14.12 0.19
N ALA A 146 -17.46 -15.03 -0.69
CA ALA A 146 -18.46 -16.02 -0.35
C ALA A 146 -18.01 -16.90 0.83
N LYS A 147 -16.75 -17.35 0.80
CA LYS A 147 -16.14 -18.11 1.90
C LYS A 147 -16.13 -17.31 3.20
N GLU A 148 -15.57 -16.10 3.21
CA GLU A 148 -15.43 -15.31 4.45
C GLU A 148 -16.76 -14.86 5.04
N ILE A 149 -17.75 -14.53 4.21
CA ILE A 149 -19.10 -14.20 4.68
C ILE A 149 -19.78 -15.43 5.26
N SER A 150 -19.64 -16.60 4.62
CA SER A 150 -20.22 -17.87 5.11
C SER A 150 -19.59 -18.38 6.41
N ASN A 151 -18.32 -18.04 6.67
CA ASN A 151 -17.63 -18.41 7.91
C ASN A 151 -18.32 -17.83 9.16
N GLY A 152 -19.21 -16.83 9.02
CA GLY A 152 -20.06 -16.33 10.11
C GLY A 152 -19.31 -15.55 11.19
N GLN A 153 -18.02 -15.35 11.02
CA GLN A 153 -17.18 -14.62 11.95
C GLN A 153 -17.57 -13.13 11.93
N GLY A 154 -17.99 -12.57 10.79
CA GLY A 154 -18.41 -11.16 10.72
C GLY A 154 -17.26 -10.15 10.69
N ILE A 155 -16.03 -10.60 10.41
CA ILE A 155 -14.92 -9.71 10.04
C ILE A 155 -15.16 -9.14 8.63
N VAL A 156 -15.66 -9.97 7.72
CA VAL A 156 -16.12 -9.55 6.39
C VAL A 156 -17.64 -9.59 6.38
N LYS A 157 -18.29 -8.49 6.01
CA LYS A 157 -19.75 -8.37 5.92
C LYS A 157 -20.17 -7.82 4.56
N GLY A 158 -21.20 -8.41 3.97
CA GLY A 158 -21.89 -7.81 2.82
C GLY A 158 -23.00 -6.85 3.26
N GLN A 159 -23.25 -5.81 2.45
CA GLN A 159 -24.40 -4.92 2.62
C GLN A 159 -25.71 -5.65 2.27
N ALA A 160 -26.66 -5.67 3.22
CA ALA A 160 -28.01 -6.16 2.95
C ALA A 160 -28.81 -5.18 2.07
N TYR A 161 -29.82 -5.66 1.35
CA TYR A 161 -30.60 -4.84 0.42
C TYR A 161 -31.21 -3.59 1.08
N SER A 162 -31.72 -3.74 2.31
CA SER A 162 -32.35 -2.66 3.08
C SER A 162 -31.37 -1.71 3.77
N GLN A 163 -30.06 -1.94 3.65
CA GLN A 163 -29.03 -1.10 4.27
C GLN A 163 -28.63 0.04 3.33
N THR A 164 -29.57 0.93 3.06
CA THR A 164 -29.42 2.02 2.08
C THR A 164 -30.16 3.28 2.54
N LEU A 165 -29.74 4.45 2.07
CA LEU A 165 -30.49 5.70 2.26
C LEU A 165 -31.39 6.03 1.06
N LEU A 166 -31.43 5.17 0.04
CA LEU A 166 -32.32 5.36 -1.10
C LEU A 166 -33.79 5.33 -0.64
N PRO A 167 -34.66 6.20 -1.20
CA PRO A 167 -36.08 6.21 -0.86
C PRO A 167 -36.81 4.88 -1.12
N SER A 168 -36.28 4.05 -2.04
CA SER A 168 -36.80 2.70 -2.33
C SER A 168 -36.65 1.73 -1.16
N GLY A 169 -35.70 1.98 -0.23
CA GLY A 169 -35.30 1.02 0.78
C GLY A 169 -34.61 -0.23 0.23
N ASP A 170 -34.20 -0.24 -1.05
CA ASP A 170 -33.42 -1.31 -1.68
C ASP A 170 -32.37 -0.70 -2.61
N TRP A 171 -31.09 -0.90 -2.30
CA TRP A 171 -29.98 -0.32 -3.09
C TRP A 171 -29.97 -0.82 -4.55
N ARG A 172 -30.62 -1.96 -4.86
CA ARG A 172 -30.72 -2.48 -6.22
C ARG A 172 -31.63 -1.65 -7.12
N GLN A 173 -32.56 -0.88 -6.53
CA GLN A 173 -33.47 0.00 -7.27
C GLN A 173 -32.79 1.34 -7.57
N ARG A 174 -31.63 1.28 -8.23
CA ARG A 174 -30.75 2.41 -8.54
C ARG A 174 -31.20 3.19 -9.78
N VAL A 175 -32.27 3.98 -9.67
CA VAL A 175 -32.72 4.80 -10.80
C VAL A 175 -31.82 6.04 -10.94
N GLY A 176 -30.93 6.03 -11.95
CA GLY A 176 -30.11 7.18 -12.31
C GLY A 176 -28.85 7.39 -11.45
N LEU A 177 -28.52 6.47 -10.56
CA LEU A 177 -27.31 6.52 -9.74
C LEU A 177 -26.18 5.68 -10.37
N SER A 178 -24.98 6.24 -10.31
CA SER A 178 -23.72 5.56 -10.61
C SER A 178 -23.36 4.54 -9.53
N ASN A 179 -22.40 3.67 -9.84
CA ASN A 179 -21.92 2.66 -8.89
C ASN A 179 -21.15 3.32 -7.73
N ASP A 180 -20.37 4.36 -8.02
CA ASP A 180 -19.67 5.19 -7.03
C ASP A 180 -20.66 5.79 -6.01
N GLU A 181 -21.78 6.35 -6.48
CA GLU A 181 -22.81 6.91 -5.60
C GLU A 181 -23.43 5.86 -4.68
N LEU A 182 -23.53 4.60 -5.12
CA LEU A 182 -24.01 3.50 -4.29
C LEU A 182 -22.99 3.02 -3.26
N ILE A 183 -21.70 3.09 -3.56
CA ILE A 183 -20.63 2.85 -2.58
C ILE A 183 -20.67 3.93 -1.50
N LEU A 184 -20.89 5.20 -1.89
CA LEU A 184 -21.07 6.30 -0.95
C LEU A 184 -22.38 6.18 -0.16
N ASP A 185 -23.49 5.76 -0.76
CA ASP A 185 -24.76 5.48 -0.07
C ASP A 185 -24.57 4.42 1.04
N CYS A 186 -23.89 3.31 0.72
CA CYS A 186 -23.53 2.30 1.70
C CYS A 186 -22.75 2.92 2.86
N SER A 187 -21.73 3.73 2.56
CA SER A 187 -20.89 4.38 3.57
C SER A 187 -21.72 5.31 4.46
N LYS A 188 -22.54 6.17 3.87
CA LYS A 188 -23.44 7.10 4.59
C LYS A 188 -24.48 6.37 5.45
N TYR A 189 -25.02 5.25 4.98
CA TYR A 189 -25.98 4.46 5.75
C TYR A 189 -25.36 3.96 7.06
N PHE A 190 -24.17 3.37 7.01
CA PHE A 190 -23.52 2.84 8.20
C PHE A 190 -23.03 3.95 9.14
N THR A 191 -22.62 5.10 8.61
CA THR A 191 -22.31 6.28 9.44
C THR A 191 -23.56 6.81 10.12
N ARG A 192 -24.62 7.11 9.38
CA ARG A 192 -25.79 7.84 9.91
C ARG A 192 -26.76 6.96 10.69
N ILE A 193 -27.11 5.80 10.15
CA ILE A 193 -28.15 4.92 10.71
C ILE A 193 -27.56 3.96 11.74
N LYS A 194 -26.33 3.48 11.51
CA LYS A 194 -25.66 2.53 12.41
C LYS A 194 -24.65 3.19 13.36
N GLN A 195 -24.37 4.49 13.19
CA GLN A 195 -23.47 5.26 14.05
C GLN A 195 -22.09 4.60 14.20
N LYS A 196 -21.53 4.11 13.08
CA LYS A 196 -20.23 3.44 13.04
C LYS A 196 -19.12 4.38 12.55
N ASP A 197 -17.86 4.11 12.95
CA ASP A 197 -16.69 4.76 12.34
C ASP A 197 -16.43 4.14 10.96
N VAL A 198 -16.93 4.80 9.92
CA VAL A 198 -16.81 4.30 8.54
C VAL A 198 -15.62 4.95 7.84
N ARG A 199 -14.79 4.12 7.21
CA ARG A 199 -13.68 4.54 6.37
C ARG A 199 -13.80 3.95 4.99
N LEU A 200 -13.74 4.79 3.96
CA LEU A 200 -13.80 4.37 2.58
C LEU A 200 -12.40 3.99 2.10
N CYS A 201 -12.24 2.76 1.61
CA CYS A 201 -11.01 2.31 0.99
C CYS A 201 -11.14 2.26 -0.53
N THR A 202 -10.48 3.19 -1.21
CA THR A 202 -10.49 3.28 -2.68
C THR A 202 -9.19 3.90 -3.20
N SER A 203 -8.81 3.51 -4.43
CA SER A 203 -7.75 4.16 -5.20
C SER A 203 -8.31 5.02 -6.34
N ASP A 204 -9.63 5.09 -6.53
CA ASP A 204 -10.25 5.88 -7.59
C ASP A 204 -10.33 7.36 -7.19
N ASN A 205 -9.65 8.22 -7.93
CA ASN A 205 -9.64 9.67 -7.67
C ASN A 205 -11.03 10.30 -7.76
N ASN A 206 -11.90 9.84 -8.66
CA ASN A 206 -13.25 10.37 -8.80
C ASN A 206 -14.09 10.05 -7.57
N LEU A 207 -14.05 8.79 -7.11
CA LEU A 207 -14.75 8.38 -5.90
C LEU A 207 -14.21 9.11 -4.67
N VAL A 208 -12.89 9.35 -4.59
CA VAL A 208 -12.31 10.16 -3.51
C VAL A 208 -12.79 11.62 -3.57
N ILE A 209 -12.83 12.25 -4.73
CA ILE A 209 -13.33 13.63 -4.87
C ILE A 209 -14.79 13.71 -4.43
N GLN A 210 -15.62 12.74 -4.85
CA GLN A 210 -17.02 12.67 -4.43
C GLN A 210 -17.14 12.45 -2.91
N ALA A 211 -16.35 11.56 -2.32
CA ALA A 211 -16.33 11.31 -0.88
C ALA A 211 -15.92 12.57 -0.10
N ALA A 212 -14.89 13.28 -0.56
CA ALA A 212 -14.43 14.53 0.04
C ALA A 212 -15.50 15.63 -0.03
N ALA A 213 -16.21 15.75 -1.16
CA ALA A 213 -17.34 16.67 -1.30
C ALA A 213 -18.51 16.35 -0.35
N ASN A 214 -18.62 15.08 0.09
CA ASN A 214 -19.64 14.58 1.00
C ASN A 214 -19.11 14.34 2.42
N ALA A 215 -17.96 14.91 2.78
CA ALA A 215 -17.27 14.57 4.03
C ALA A 215 -18.14 14.73 5.29
N ASN A 216 -18.93 15.81 5.36
CA ASN A 216 -19.82 16.09 6.49
C ASN A 216 -20.88 14.99 6.71
N ASP A 217 -21.22 14.26 5.65
CA ASP A 217 -22.24 13.20 5.67
C ASP A 217 -21.65 11.81 5.91
N LEU A 218 -20.38 11.64 5.55
CA LEU A 218 -19.70 10.35 5.52
C LEU A 218 -18.91 10.09 6.79
N PHE A 219 -18.35 11.14 7.40
CA PHE A 219 -17.29 10.99 8.38
C PHE A 219 -17.64 11.69 9.70
N SER A 220 -17.59 10.94 10.79
CA SER A 220 -17.68 11.49 12.15
C SER A 220 -16.43 12.28 12.56
N ARG A 221 -15.36 12.23 11.74
CA ARG A 221 -14.02 12.77 12.00
C ARG A 221 -13.45 13.41 10.73
N ASP A 222 -12.25 13.98 10.83
CA ASP A 222 -11.50 14.58 9.72
C ASP A 222 -11.61 13.75 8.43
N ALA A 223 -12.06 14.41 7.36
CA ALA A 223 -12.34 13.79 6.06
C ALA A 223 -11.14 13.03 5.48
N SER A 224 -9.92 13.49 5.77
CA SER A 224 -8.68 12.87 5.30
C SER A 224 -8.38 11.55 6.01
N ALA A 225 -8.74 11.39 7.28
CA ALA A 225 -8.51 10.18 8.06
C ALA A 225 -9.49 9.05 7.70
N ALA A 226 -10.60 9.41 7.06
CA ALA A 226 -11.66 8.48 6.73
C ALA A 226 -11.59 7.92 5.30
N ILE A 227 -10.61 8.36 4.50
CA ILE A 227 -10.36 7.81 3.17
C ILE A 227 -9.00 7.08 3.19
N LEU A 228 -9.05 5.76 3.09
CA LEU A 228 -7.88 4.90 2.99
C LEU A 228 -7.50 4.78 1.51
N ARG A 229 -6.27 5.19 1.17
CA ARG A 229 -5.74 5.11 -0.19
C ARG A 229 -4.65 4.05 -0.26
N PRO A 230 -4.94 2.90 -0.89
CA PRO A 230 -3.92 1.90 -1.16
C PRO A 230 -2.79 2.46 -2.02
N THR A 231 -1.54 2.22 -1.61
CA THR A 231 -0.32 2.55 -2.38
C THR A 231 0.15 1.35 -3.21
N LEU A 232 1.14 1.53 -4.09
CA LEU A 232 1.72 0.43 -4.87
C LEU A 232 2.36 -0.68 -4.00
N THR A 233 2.80 -0.34 -2.80
CA THR A 233 3.42 -1.28 -1.84
C THR A 233 2.48 -1.66 -0.70
N TRP A 234 1.20 -1.32 -0.81
CA TRP A 234 0.23 -1.54 0.25
C TRP A 234 0.13 -3.02 0.65
N ASP A 235 0.39 -3.26 1.92
CA ASP A 235 0.21 -4.52 2.63
C ASP A 235 -0.81 -4.35 3.78
N CYS A 236 -1.13 -5.43 4.48
CA CYS A 236 -2.09 -5.39 5.58
C CYS A 236 -1.65 -4.50 6.76
N HIS A 237 -0.34 -4.35 7.01
CA HIS A 237 0.20 -3.54 8.09
C HIS A 237 0.07 -2.05 7.78
N GLN A 238 0.39 -1.63 6.56
CA GLN A 238 0.17 -0.27 6.10
C GLN A 238 -1.31 0.12 6.20
N MET A 239 -2.23 -0.81 5.94
CA MET A 239 -3.65 -0.56 6.18
C MET A 239 -3.95 -0.39 7.66
N LEU A 240 -3.47 -1.28 8.54
CA LEU A 240 -3.68 -1.17 9.98
C LEU A 240 -3.09 0.12 10.56
N GLN A 241 -1.94 0.60 10.07
CA GLN A 241 -1.35 1.89 10.47
C GLN A 241 -2.25 3.08 10.13
N GLN A 242 -2.93 3.04 8.97
CA GLN A 242 -3.88 4.09 8.58
C GLN A 242 -5.19 3.99 9.38
N VAL A 243 -5.62 2.77 9.73
CA VAL A 243 -6.89 2.52 10.41
C VAL A 243 -6.79 2.79 11.91
N ILE A 244 -5.71 2.34 12.55
CA ILE A 244 -5.51 2.43 14.00
C ILE A 244 -4.32 3.37 14.24
N PRO A 245 -4.57 4.63 14.62
CA PRO A 245 -3.52 5.54 15.06
C PRO A 245 -2.65 4.90 16.14
N GLY A 246 -1.33 4.86 15.92
CA GLY A 246 -0.38 4.26 16.86
C GLY A 246 -0.24 2.73 16.74
N TYR A 247 -0.81 2.09 15.72
CA TYR A 247 -0.50 0.70 15.42
C TYR A 247 1.00 0.55 15.11
N ILE A 248 1.70 -0.16 16.00
CA ILE A 248 3.10 -0.54 15.81
C ILE A 248 3.10 -1.93 15.20
N GLN A 249 3.69 -2.06 14.02
CA GLN A 249 3.87 -3.36 13.38
C GLN A 249 4.67 -4.25 14.33
N PRO A 250 4.15 -5.44 14.72
CA PRO A 250 4.92 -6.39 15.49
C PRO A 250 6.21 -6.70 14.72
N SER A 251 7.36 -6.61 15.39
CA SER A 251 8.65 -6.96 14.78
C SER A 251 8.51 -8.33 14.11
N MET A 252 8.88 -8.44 12.83
CA MET A 252 8.70 -9.67 12.05
C MET A 252 9.38 -10.90 12.69
N HIS A 253 10.36 -10.67 13.56
CA HIS A 253 11.00 -11.72 14.37
C HIS A 253 10.05 -12.39 15.38
N ALA A 254 9.01 -11.70 15.86
CA ALA A 254 8.10 -12.21 16.89
C ALA A 254 7.04 -13.18 16.34
N LEU A 255 6.67 -13.06 15.05
CA LEU A 255 5.55 -13.82 14.49
C LEU A 255 5.95 -15.18 13.89
N GLY A 256 7.24 -15.50 13.81
CA GLY A 256 7.73 -16.78 13.27
C GLY A 256 7.23 -17.13 11.85
N ARG A 257 6.60 -16.18 11.15
CA ARG A 257 6.06 -16.34 9.80
C ARG A 257 7.12 -15.91 8.81
N ASP A 258 7.47 -16.85 7.94
CA ASP A 258 8.22 -16.59 6.73
C ASP A 258 7.45 -15.57 5.87
N PRO A 259 8.01 -14.38 5.54
CA PRO A 259 7.30 -13.29 4.85
C PRO A 259 6.83 -13.61 3.42
N GLN A 260 7.00 -14.85 2.95
CA GLN A 260 6.75 -15.29 1.58
C GLN A 260 5.29 -15.46 1.14
N LYS A 261 4.29 -15.42 2.04
CA LYS A 261 2.91 -15.74 1.66
C LYS A 261 2.00 -14.55 1.39
N GLY A 262 2.41 -13.32 1.70
CA GLY A 262 1.46 -12.20 1.85
C GLY A 262 1.25 -11.27 0.64
N THR A 263 2.23 -11.07 -0.22
CA THR A 263 2.13 -9.97 -1.20
C THR A 263 2.41 -10.44 -2.62
N ARG A 264 1.50 -11.27 -3.16
CA ARG A 264 1.36 -11.40 -4.62
C ARG A 264 0.54 -10.21 -5.11
N ARG A 265 1.18 -9.28 -5.80
CA ARG A 265 0.49 -8.53 -6.86
C ARG A 265 0.72 -9.26 -8.17
N VAL A 266 -0.08 -8.89 -9.16
CA VAL A 266 0.27 -9.04 -10.56
C VAL A 266 0.06 -7.64 -11.14
N LEU A 267 1.15 -6.91 -11.38
CA LEU A 267 1.11 -5.63 -12.06
C LEU A 267 1.16 -5.94 -13.55
N TYR A 268 0.00 -5.94 -14.21
CA TYR A 268 -0.02 -5.98 -15.68
C TYR A 268 0.09 -4.55 -16.22
N HIS A 269 1.24 -4.27 -16.83
CA HIS A 269 1.36 -3.22 -17.82
C HIS A 269 0.72 -3.77 -19.10
N TYR A 270 -0.37 -3.14 -19.56
CA TYR A 270 -1.01 -3.48 -20.83
C TYR A 270 -0.12 -3.01 -21.98
N ASP A 271 0.65 -3.93 -22.57
CA ASP A 271 1.08 -3.77 -23.96
C ASP A 271 0.20 -4.59 -24.90
N LYS A 272 -0.16 -3.94 -25.99
CA LYS A 272 -1.23 -4.25 -26.91
C LYS A 272 -0.78 -5.39 -27.82
N MET A 273 -0.94 -6.63 -27.39
CA MET A 273 -0.80 -7.78 -28.31
C MET A 273 -1.90 -7.70 -29.37
N THR A 274 -1.46 -7.34 -30.57
CA THR A 274 -2.26 -7.25 -31.78
C THR A 274 -2.39 -8.64 -32.39
N GLY A 275 -3.63 -9.02 -32.71
CA GLY A 275 -3.98 -9.90 -33.83
C GLY A 275 -3.64 -11.38 -33.71
N ASP A 276 -4.64 -12.22 -33.41
CA ASP A 276 -5.30 -13.01 -34.45
C ASP A 276 -6.62 -13.59 -33.90
N ASN A 277 -7.72 -13.32 -34.60
CA ASN A 277 -9.07 -13.72 -34.24
C ASN A 277 -9.51 -14.87 -35.15
N SER A 278 -9.31 -16.12 -34.71
CA SER A 278 -10.19 -17.22 -35.12
C SER A 278 -10.00 -18.46 -34.24
N VAL A 279 -10.77 -18.56 -33.16
CA VAL A 279 -11.03 -19.86 -32.52
C VAL A 279 -12.54 -20.02 -32.26
N PRO A 280 -13.19 -21.08 -32.76
CA PRO A 280 -14.61 -21.32 -32.53
C PRO A 280 -14.88 -21.66 -31.07
N ARG A 281 -15.90 -21.01 -30.50
CA ARG A 281 -16.44 -21.31 -29.17
C ARG A 281 -17.09 -22.69 -29.17
N MET A 282 -16.54 -23.63 -28.41
CA MET A 282 -17.27 -24.77 -27.90
C MET A 282 -17.65 -24.47 -26.45
N ASP A 283 -18.94 -24.33 -26.19
CA ASP A 283 -19.50 -24.22 -24.85
C ASP A 283 -19.42 -25.61 -24.20
N MET A 284 -18.44 -25.80 -23.32
CA MET A 284 -18.40 -26.95 -22.40
C MET A 284 -18.63 -26.43 -20.98
N ASP A 285 -19.77 -26.81 -20.42
CA ASP A 285 -20.07 -26.75 -19.00
C ASP A 285 -19.07 -27.68 -18.27
N MET A 286 -17.91 -27.15 -17.89
CA MET A 286 -17.00 -27.83 -16.97
C MET A 286 -17.28 -27.36 -15.55
N ASP A 287 -17.82 -28.27 -14.75
CA ASP A 287 -17.69 -28.28 -13.30
C ASP A 287 -16.20 -28.36 -12.95
N MET A 288 -15.57 -27.18 -12.96
CA MET A 288 -14.14 -27.01 -12.76
C MET A 288 -13.94 -26.68 -11.28
N ASP A 289 -13.81 -27.73 -10.47
CA ASP A 289 -12.99 -27.70 -9.26
C ASP A 289 -11.56 -27.39 -9.70
N THR A 290 -11.32 -26.13 -10.08
CA THR A 290 -10.03 -25.65 -10.52
C THR A 290 -9.21 -25.56 -9.25
N ILE A 291 -8.49 -26.63 -8.93
CA ILE A 291 -7.41 -26.59 -7.97
C ILE A 291 -6.55 -25.41 -8.42
N ILE A 292 -6.57 -24.32 -7.63
CA ILE A 292 -5.72 -23.16 -7.84
C ILE A 292 -4.31 -23.65 -7.54
N GLU A 293 -3.68 -24.27 -8.53
CA GLU A 293 -2.30 -24.66 -8.45
C GLU A 293 -1.51 -23.39 -8.16
N SER A 294 -0.88 -23.37 -6.99
CA SER A 294 0.01 -22.28 -6.64
C SER A 294 1.03 -22.15 -7.77
N PRO A 295 1.21 -20.96 -8.37
CA PRO A 295 2.13 -20.78 -9.48
C PRO A 295 3.46 -21.40 -9.12
N SER A 296 3.96 -22.20 -10.06
CA SER A 296 5.17 -22.97 -9.87
C SER A 296 6.30 -22.06 -9.35
N PRO A 297 7.24 -22.57 -8.53
CA PRO A 297 8.38 -21.79 -8.05
C PRO A 297 9.11 -21.01 -9.16
N LEU A 298 9.13 -21.54 -10.38
CA LEU A 298 9.71 -20.88 -11.56
C LEU A 298 8.96 -19.60 -11.96
N GLN A 299 7.63 -19.62 -11.94
CA GLN A 299 6.80 -18.44 -12.21
C GLN A 299 6.98 -17.35 -11.16
N ARG A 300 7.30 -17.71 -9.90
CA ARG A 300 7.59 -16.72 -8.84
C ARG A 300 8.82 -15.88 -9.16
N ARG A 301 9.87 -16.48 -9.72
CA ARG A 301 11.11 -15.78 -10.09
C ARG A 301 10.90 -14.85 -11.27
N ASP A 302 10.11 -15.27 -12.26
CA ASP A 302 9.77 -14.43 -13.41
C ASP A 302 8.98 -13.18 -12.99
N TYR A 303 8.00 -13.37 -12.11
CA TYR A 303 7.22 -12.26 -11.56
C TYR A 303 8.08 -11.30 -10.73
N LEU A 304 8.93 -11.85 -9.84
CA LEU A 304 9.83 -11.01 -9.05
C LEU A 304 10.79 -10.21 -9.95
N HIS A 305 11.32 -10.83 -11.00
CA HIS A 305 12.16 -10.16 -11.99
C HIS A 305 11.44 -8.97 -12.63
N GLN A 306 10.22 -9.16 -13.12
CA GLN A 306 9.45 -8.07 -13.70
C GLN A 306 9.23 -6.91 -12.73
N CYS A 307 8.90 -7.20 -11.46
CA CYS A 307 8.71 -6.16 -10.46
C CYS A 307 10.00 -5.37 -10.18
N ILE A 308 11.10 -6.06 -9.88
CA ILE A 308 12.37 -5.39 -9.55
C ILE A 308 12.89 -4.62 -10.76
N VAL A 309 12.83 -5.21 -11.96
CA VAL A 309 13.27 -4.54 -13.20
C VAL A 309 12.48 -3.28 -13.46
N SER A 310 11.15 -3.29 -13.30
CA SER A 310 10.33 -2.08 -13.46
C SER A 310 10.76 -0.98 -12.50
N GLU A 311 10.98 -1.30 -11.22
CA GLU A 311 11.45 -0.33 -10.23
C GLU A 311 12.86 0.21 -10.57
N LEU A 312 13.78 -0.66 -10.97
CA LEU A 312 15.15 -0.28 -11.35
C LEU A 312 15.21 0.56 -12.63
N GLN A 313 14.34 0.29 -13.61
CA GLN A 313 14.25 1.11 -14.82
C GLN A 313 13.87 2.56 -14.46
N ASP A 314 12.92 2.75 -13.54
CA ASP A 314 12.53 4.08 -13.07
C ASP A 314 13.68 4.80 -12.38
N HIS A 315 14.45 4.10 -11.55
CA HIS A 315 15.65 4.66 -10.93
C HIS A 315 16.70 5.08 -11.96
N ILE A 316 16.95 4.28 -13.00
CA ILE A 316 17.90 4.63 -14.06
C ILE A 316 17.44 5.85 -14.85
N ARG A 317 16.14 5.96 -15.16
CA ARG A 317 15.60 7.18 -15.80
C ARG A 317 15.85 8.43 -14.94
N ARG A 318 15.65 8.34 -13.62
CA ARG A 318 15.95 9.43 -12.68
C ARG A 318 17.45 9.74 -12.58
N ILE A 319 18.32 8.73 -12.73
CA ILE A 319 19.78 8.95 -12.82
C ILE A 319 20.11 9.72 -14.10
N VAL A 320 19.51 9.36 -15.25
CA VAL A 320 19.65 10.10 -16.52
C VAL A 320 19.19 11.55 -16.37
N GLU A 321 18.06 11.80 -15.70
CA GLU A 321 17.58 13.16 -15.39
C GLU A 321 18.60 13.96 -14.61
N LYS A 322 19.12 13.40 -13.52
CA LYS A 322 20.12 14.07 -12.70
C LYS A 322 21.40 14.33 -13.50
N ALA A 323 21.88 13.34 -14.23
CA ALA A 323 23.11 13.41 -15.02
C ALA A 323 23.02 14.49 -16.12
N THR A 324 21.87 14.58 -16.80
CA THR A 324 21.61 15.60 -17.82
C THR A 324 21.61 17.00 -17.22
N ARG A 325 20.95 17.20 -16.06
CA ARG A 325 20.96 18.49 -15.35
C ARG A 325 22.37 18.90 -14.93
N LEU A 326 23.17 17.97 -14.43
CA LEU A 326 24.57 18.24 -14.08
C LEU A 326 25.40 18.62 -15.30
N GLN A 327 25.20 17.96 -16.44
CA GLN A 327 25.91 18.27 -17.68
C GLN A 327 25.52 19.66 -18.24
N GLU A 328 24.24 20.02 -18.17
CA GLU A 328 23.80 21.37 -18.55
C GLU A 328 24.39 22.45 -17.65
N GLN A 329 24.44 22.22 -16.33
CA GLN A 329 25.07 23.15 -15.39
C GLN A 329 26.55 23.33 -15.70
N ARG A 330 27.27 22.26 -16.02
CA ARG A 330 28.68 22.34 -16.48
C ARG A 330 28.82 23.16 -17.75
N ARG A 331 27.99 22.92 -18.76
CA ARG A 331 27.99 23.68 -20.02
C ARG A 331 27.70 25.17 -19.78
N LYS A 332 26.72 25.48 -18.92
CA LYS A 332 26.41 26.87 -18.53
C LYS A 332 27.59 27.53 -17.83
N ASN A 333 28.29 26.81 -16.94
CA ASN A 333 29.48 27.31 -16.27
C ASN A 333 30.64 27.51 -17.25
N GLU A 334 30.92 26.57 -18.15
CA GLU A 334 31.99 26.68 -19.15
C GLU A 334 31.74 27.80 -20.16
N SER A 335 30.48 28.00 -20.58
CA SER A 335 30.10 29.09 -21.50
C SER A 335 30.38 30.48 -20.93
N ARG A 336 30.41 30.64 -19.60
CA ARG A 336 30.77 31.89 -18.95
C ARG A 336 32.27 32.19 -19.03
N TYR A 337 33.11 31.16 -19.18
CA TYR A 337 34.57 31.29 -19.17
C TYR A 337 35.22 31.10 -20.54
N SER A 338 34.52 30.54 -21.54
CA SER A 338 35.09 30.30 -22.87
C SER A 338 34.12 30.67 -23.98
N ARG A 339 34.41 31.80 -24.65
CA ARG A 339 33.71 32.29 -25.85
C ARG A 339 34.14 31.59 -27.14
N ALA A 340 34.95 30.53 -27.05
CA ALA A 340 35.58 29.87 -28.19
C ALA A 340 34.85 28.55 -28.55
N ASN A 341 34.18 28.58 -29.71
CA ASN A 341 33.78 27.47 -30.59
C ASN A 341 33.74 26.06 -29.99
N SER A 342 32.59 25.69 -29.40
CA SER A 342 32.25 24.30 -29.08
C SER A 342 31.76 23.57 -30.33
N LEU A 343 32.56 22.62 -30.83
CA LEU A 343 32.24 21.68 -31.90
C LEU A 343 31.38 20.50 -31.43
N PHE A 344 30.95 20.47 -30.16
CA PHE A 344 30.04 19.46 -29.63
C PHE A 344 28.58 19.97 -29.68
N THR A 345 28.09 20.22 -30.90
CA THR A 345 26.71 20.66 -31.18
C THR A 345 25.77 19.51 -31.52
N GLY A 346 25.96 18.34 -30.88
CA GLY A 346 24.84 17.40 -30.80
C GLY A 346 23.77 18.06 -29.95
N SER A 347 22.64 18.46 -30.53
CA SER A 347 21.50 18.93 -29.76
C SER A 347 21.17 17.87 -28.71
N LEU A 348 21.26 18.24 -27.43
CA LEU A 348 20.70 17.40 -26.38
C LEU A 348 19.23 17.17 -26.73
N PRO A 349 18.74 15.93 -26.64
CA PRO A 349 17.31 15.66 -26.75
C PRO A 349 16.56 16.60 -25.80
N THR A 350 15.44 17.18 -26.25
CA THR A 350 14.60 18.01 -25.38
C THR A 350 14.09 17.17 -24.20
N GLU A 351 13.81 17.80 -23.05
CA GLU A 351 13.37 17.14 -21.81
C GLU A 351 12.19 16.17 -22.04
N GLU A 352 11.33 16.46 -23.01
CA GLU A 352 10.15 15.65 -23.37
C GLU A 352 10.50 14.40 -24.21
N ASP A 353 11.55 14.44 -25.04
CA ASP A 353 11.85 13.39 -26.03
C ASP A 353 12.42 12.10 -25.39
N TRP A 354 13.09 12.17 -24.24
CA TRP A 354 13.75 11.01 -23.62
C TRP A 354 13.05 10.46 -22.38
N ILE A 355 12.20 11.25 -21.69
CA ILE A 355 11.48 10.80 -20.50
C ILE A 355 10.46 9.69 -20.84
N GLN A 356 9.87 9.69 -22.04
CA GLN A 356 8.82 8.73 -22.40
C GLN A 356 9.21 7.69 -23.46
N GLY A 357 10.23 7.95 -24.29
CA GLY A 357 10.51 7.11 -25.47
C GLY A 357 11.76 6.24 -25.43
N TRP A 358 12.70 6.48 -24.51
CA TRP A 358 13.98 5.78 -24.54
C TRP A 358 13.87 4.38 -23.94
N ALA A 359 14.40 3.41 -24.68
CA ALA A 359 14.64 2.09 -24.15
C ALA A 359 15.75 2.16 -23.08
N ILE A 360 15.73 1.24 -22.12
CA ILE A 360 16.71 1.23 -21.01
C ILE A 360 18.16 1.16 -21.52
N ARG A 361 18.39 0.50 -22.66
CA ARG A 361 19.69 0.40 -23.32
C ARG A 361 20.21 1.77 -23.78
N ASP A 362 19.34 2.64 -24.26
CA ASP A 362 19.71 3.97 -24.73
C ASP A 362 20.02 4.89 -23.55
N CYS A 363 19.26 4.76 -22.45
CA CYS A 363 19.58 5.40 -21.18
C CYS A 363 20.99 5.05 -20.70
N LEU A 364 21.34 3.76 -20.65
CA LEU A 364 22.66 3.30 -20.19
C LEU A 364 23.80 3.78 -21.10
N ARG A 365 23.62 3.71 -22.43
CA ARG A 365 24.61 4.25 -23.39
C ARG A 365 24.83 5.73 -23.23
N TYR A 366 23.75 6.48 -22.99
CA TYR A 366 23.85 7.91 -22.76
C TYR A 366 24.63 8.22 -21.48
N LEU A 367 24.36 7.51 -20.38
CA LEU A 367 25.11 7.64 -19.13
C LEU A 367 26.61 7.42 -19.36
N ILE A 368 27.02 6.32 -20.00
CA ILE A 368 28.43 6.08 -20.34
C ILE A 368 29.04 7.27 -21.09
N LYS A 369 28.34 7.80 -22.09
CA LYS A 369 28.83 8.90 -22.91
C LYS A 369 29.05 10.20 -22.13
N ILE A 370 28.21 10.46 -21.12
CA ILE A 370 28.31 11.67 -20.29
C ILE A 370 29.07 11.44 -18.98
N LEU A 371 29.58 10.23 -18.75
CA LEU A 371 30.26 9.87 -17.51
C LEU A 371 31.45 10.82 -17.30
N PRO A 372 31.53 11.50 -16.15
CA PRO A 372 32.58 12.48 -15.93
C PRO A 372 33.95 11.78 -15.82
N PRO A 373 34.97 12.17 -16.59
CA PRO A 373 36.27 11.49 -16.60
C PRO A 373 37.06 11.56 -15.29
N LYS A 374 36.53 12.22 -14.25
CA LYS A 374 37.22 12.48 -12.96
C LYS A 374 36.51 11.94 -11.73
N LEU A 375 35.31 11.36 -11.86
CA LEU A 375 34.50 10.97 -10.69
C LEU A 375 34.71 9.52 -10.25
N SER A 376 35.18 8.64 -11.14
CA SER A 376 35.38 7.24 -10.80
C SER A 376 36.67 7.06 -9.99
N ARG A 377 36.56 6.97 -8.66
CA ARG A 377 37.64 6.42 -7.80
C ARG A 377 37.82 4.91 -7.96
N GLY A 378 36.99 4.26 -8.78
CA GLY A 378 37.05 2.83 -9.12
C GLY A 378 37.12 2.59 -10.63
N GLU A 379 36.99 1.32 -11.03
CA GLU A 379 36.91 0.93 -12.45
C GLU A 379 35.74 1.63 -13.14
N PRO A 380 35.97 2.26 -14.31
CA PRO A 380 34.93 2.98 -15.04
C PRO A 380 33.82 2.01 -15.45
N PHE A 381 32.58 2.50 -15.48
CA PHE A 381 31.45 1.73 -16.00
C PHE A 381 31.61 1.57 -17.52
N GLU A 382 31.91 0.36 -17.98
CA GLU A 382 32.26 0.08 -19.37
C GLU A 382 31.03 -0.27 -20.24
N GLU A 383 31.20 -0.23 -21.56
CA GLU A 383 30.13 -0.60 -22.51
C GLU A 383 29.68 -2.06 -22.35
N GLY A 384 30.60 -2.96 -21.94
CA GLY A 384 30.27 -4.34 -21.61
C GLY A 384 29.30 -4.45 -20.43
N ASP A 385 29.50 -3.65 -19.38
CA ASP A 385 28.63 -3.61 -18.21
C ASP A 385 27.24 -3.07 -18.57
N ALA A 386 27.17 -2.03 -19.40
CA ALA A 386 25.89 -1.52 -19.89
C ALA A 386 25.13 -2.55 -20.74
N SER A 387 25.82 -3.33 -21.56
CA SER A 387 25.14 -4.33 -22.40
C SER A 387 24.49 -5.42 -21.55
N SER A 388 25.21 -5.98 -20.57
CA SER A 388 24.63 -7.02 -19.70
C SER A 388 23.53 -6.47 -18.80
N LEU A 389 23.71 -5.25 -18.29
CA LEU A 389 22.72 -4.61 -17.44
C LEU A 389 21.46 -4.27 -18.24
N ALA A 390 21.60 -3.86 -19.50
CA ALA A 390 20.47 -3.65 -20.39
C ALA A 390 19.68 -4.95 -20.62
N ASP A 391 20.36 -6.08 -20.83
CA ASP A 391 19.70 -7.38 -21.01
C ASP A 391 18.97 -7.82 -19.73
N PHE A 392 19.57 -7.58 -18.55
CA PHE A 392 18.94 -7.81 -17.26
C PHE A 392 17.68 -6.97 -17.05
N LEU A 393 17.74 -5.69 -17.43
CA LEU A 393 16.63 -4.77 -17.26
C LEU A 393 15.62 -4.81 -18.41
N SER A 394 15.78 -5.68 -19.41
CA SER A 394 14.86 -5.74 -20.54
C SER A 394 13.53 -6.40 -20.14
N LEU A 395 12.41 -5.75 -20.47
CA LEU A 395 11.06 -6.26 -20.21
C LEU A 395 10.69 -7.39 -21.19
N PRO A 396 9.77 -8.32 -20.83
CA PRO A 396 9.35 -9.39 -21.73
C PRO A 396 8.90 -8.85 -23.10
N GLY A 397 9.53 -9.35 -24.17
CA GLY A 397 9.29 -8.89 -25.55
C GLY A 397 10.37 -7.95 -26.10
N GLU A 398 11.21 -7.36 -25.25
CA GLU A 398 12.34 -6.54 -25.67
C GLU A 398 13.54 -7.39 -26.11
N LYS A 399 14.40 -6.80 -26.96
CA LYS A 399 15.62 -7.48 -27.44
C LYS A 399 16.63 -7.66 -26.30
N GLY A 400 16.88 -8.92 -25.94
CA GLY A 400 17.77 -9.31 -24.84
C GLY A 400 17.03 -9.67 -23.56
N ALA A 401 15.70 -9.52 -23.53
CA ALA A 401 14.88 -9.89 -22.39
C ALA A 401 14.99 -11.39 -22.08
N ARG A 402 15.30 -11.69 -20.81
CA ARG A 402 15.34 -13.05 -20.28
C ARG A 402 14.38 -13.16 -19.10
N PRO A 403 13.64 -14.28 -18.98
CA PRO A 403 12.75 -14.51 -17.85
C PRO A 403 13.54 -14.62 -16.54
N GLY A 404 12.95 -14.22 -15.42
CA GLY A 404 13.58 -14.24 -14.08
C GLY A 404 14.21 -15.58 -13.68
N ARG A 405 13.64 -16.69 -14.13
CA ARG A 405 14.15 -18.05 -13.90
C ARG A 405 15.51 -18.34 -14.55
N GLU A 406 15.86 -17.61 -15.59
CA GLU A 406 17.12 -17.76 -16.32
C GLU A 406 18.29 -16.99 -15.70
N TRP A 407 18.01 -16.09 -14.76
CA TRP A 407 19.03 -15.32 -14.03
C TRP A 407 19.48 -16.07 -12.79
N SER A 408 20.75 -16.45 -12.70
CA SER A 408 21.28 -17.07 -11.50
C SER A 408 21.34 -16.07 -10.34
N LYS A 409 21.38 -16.54 -9.10
CA LYS A 409 21.55 -15.67 -7.92
C LYS A 409 22.78 -14.77 -8.02
N ASN A 410 23.86 -15.28 -8.61
CA ASN A 410 25.09 -14.51 -8.82
C ASN A 410 24.91 -13.44 -9.90
N ASP A 411 24.13 -13.71 -10.94
CA ASP A 411 23.82 -12.69 -11.95
C ASP A 411 23.03 -11.53 -11.33
N TRP A 412 22.00 -11.85 -10.53
CA TRP A 412 21.23 -10.85 -9.77
C TRP A 412 22.14 -9.93 -8.93
N GLY A 413 23.03 -10.52 -8.12
CA GLY A 413 23.95 -9.73 -7.30
C GLY A 413 24.90 -8.87 -8.14
N ARG A 414 25.45 -9.43 -9.23
CA ARG A 414 26.36 -8.70 -10.13
C ARG A 414 25.66 -7.51 -10.80
N GLU A 415 24.43 -7.69 -11.31
CA GLU A 415 23.71 -6.61 -11.98
C GLU A 415 23.19 -5.56 -10.98
N LEU A 416 22.77 -5.95 -9.77
CA LEU A 416 22.46 -4.98 -8.70
C LEU A 416 23.67 -4.14 -8.28
N MET A 417 24.85 -4.75 -8.18
CA MET A 417 26.09 -4.00 -7.92
C MET A 417 26.41 -2.99 -9.03
N LYS A 418 26.12 -3.31 -10.29
CA LYS A 418 26.26 -2.38 -11.41
C LYS A 418 25.32 -1.18 -11.28
N VAL A 419 24.06 -1.41 -10.91
CA VAL A 419 23.11 -0.30 -10.65
C VAL A 419 23.56 0.55 -9.47
N SER A 420 24.05 -0.08 -8.39
CA SER A 420 24.60 0.65 -7.24
C SER A 420 25.79 1.53 -7.62
N ARG A 421 26.74 0.99 -8.40
CA ARG A 421 27.91 1.73 -8.89
C ARG A 421 27.48 2.92 -9.76
N LEU A 422 26.52 2.70 -10.65
CA LEU A 422 25.93 3.77 -11.48
C LEU A 422 25.26 4.86 -10.61
N ALA A 423 24.49 4.47 -9.59
CA ALA A 423 23.89 5.43 -8.67
C ALA A 423 24.96 6.25 -7.92
N GLN A 424 26.05 5.62 -7.48
CA GLN A 424 27.17 6.30 -6.82
C GLN A 424 27.91 7.28 -7.74
N ASP A 425 28.20 6.89 -8.99
CA ASP A 425 28.89 7.73 -9.96
C ASP A 425 28.15 9.05 -10.28
N TYR A 426 26.81 9.05 -10.12
CA TYR A 426 25.95 10.21 -10.29
C TYR A 426 25.39 10.78 -8.98
N GLU A 427 25.91 10.33 -7.84
CA GLU A 427 25.50 10.75 -6.49
C GLU A 427 23.99 10.61 -6.26
N TYR A 428 23.32 9.62 -6.85
CA TYR A 428 21.88 9.45 -6.78
C TYR A 428 21.46 8.79 -5.46
N GLU A 429 20.80 9.57 -4.59
CA GLU A 429 20.41 9.15 -3.24
C GLU A 429 19.19 8.21 -3.19
N GLY A 430 18.41 8.13 -4.28
CA GLY A 430 17.19 7.33 -4.32
C GLY A 430 17.43 5.81 -4.36
N LEU A 431 18.68 5.37 -4.42
CA LEU A 431 19.08 3.97 -4.49
C LEU A 431 20.14 3.69 -3.40
N ASP A 432 19.73 3.85 -2.15
CA ASP A 432 20.57 3.69 -0.98
C ASP A 432 20.83 2.21 -0.64
N SER A 433 21.71 1.97 0.34
CA SER A 433 22.06 0.61 0.78
C SER A 433 20.85 -0.17 1.31
N ASN A 434 19.86 0.51 1.89
CA ASN A 434 18.65 -0.14 2.41
C ASN A 434 17.76 -0.66 1.29
N THR A 435 17.60 0.13 0.23
CA THR A 435 16.82 -0.22 -0.95
C THR A 435 17.44 -1.42 -1.66
N LEU A 436 18.77 -1.41 -1.84
CA LEU A 436 19.51 -2.54 -2.39
C LEU A 436 19.40 -3.80 -1.52
N HIS A 437 19.53 -3.65 -0.21
CA HIS A 437 19.36 -4.77 0.73
C HIS A 437 17.95 -5.37 0.66
N ASN A 438 16.91 -4.54 0.46
CA ASN A 438 15.54 -5.02 0.26
C ASN A 438 15.44 -5.85 -1.04
N TYR A 439 16.05 -5.42 -2.14
CA TYR A 439 16.11 -6.21 -3.36
C TYR A 439 16.83 -7.54 -3.15
N GLU A 440 18.01 -7.53 -2.54
CA GLU A 440 18.76 -8.74 -2.22
C GLU A 440 17.93 -9.71 -1.36
N TYR A 441 17.23 -9.20 -0.36
CA TYR A 441 16.36 -9.99 0.51
C TYR A 441 15.21 -10.63 -0.29
N ARG A 442 14.50 -9.85 -1.12
CA ARG A 442 13.42 -10.35 -1.99
C ARG A 442 13.93 -11.43 -2.95
N ILE A 443 15.13 -11.25 -3.50
CA ILE A 443 15.78 -12.21 -4.40
C ILE A 443 16.12 -13.50 -3.65
N LEU A 444 16.83 -13.41 -2.52
CA LEU A 444 17.20 -14.56 -1.69
C LEU A 444 15.97 -15.41 -1.35
N THR A 445 14.90 -14.73 -0.98
CA THR A 445 13.59 -15.29 -0.66
C THR A 445 13.02 -16.08 -1.85
N ALA A 446 13.05 -15.54 -3.06
CA ALA A 446 12.54 -16.25 -4.24
C ALA A 446 13.42 -17.43 -4.74
N PHE A 447 14.65 -17.56 -4.23
CA PHE A 447 15.53 -18.71 -4.51
C PHE A 447 15.40 -19.85 -3.48
N MET A 448 14.74 -19.60 -2.34
CA MET A 448 14.34 -20.62 -1.36
C MET A 448 13.00 -21.23 -1.74
#